data_AF-A0A821UJB8-F1
#
_entry.id   AF-A0A821UJB8-F1
#
_cell.length_a   1.000
_cell.length_b   1.000
_cell.length_c   1.000
_cell.angle_alpha   90.00
_cell.angle_beta   90.00
_cell.angle_gamma   90.00
#
_symmetry.space_group_name_H-M   'P 1'
#
loop_
_entity.id
_entity.type
_entity.pdbx_description
1 polymer ?
#
loop_
_entity_poly.entity_id
_entity_poly.type
_entity_poly.pdbx_seq_one_letter_code
_entity_poly.pdbx_strand_id
1 'polypeptide(L)'
;KRRENIPRDAILRDVIMYGDLSTSPVDQLSAMVDELLIPLLQNPSNNEAWPKVLSQDILRHAMGIKNKVHILNGQMKVAKQ
;
A
#
# COMPACT_ATOMS: atom_id res chain seq x y z
N LYS A 1 12.71 5.57 11.78
CA LYS A 1 12.31 4.73 12.95
C LYS A 1 13.58 4.28 13.66
N ARG A 2 13.72 4.57 14.96
CA ARG A 2 14.77 4.00 15.81
C ARG A 2 14.59 2.47 15.80
N ARG A 3 15.66 1.70 15.60
CA ARG A 3 15.62 0.24 15.74
C ARG A 3 15.57 -0.05 17.23
N GLU A 4 14.38 -0.29 17.75
CA GLU A 4 14.20 -0.78 19.11
C GLU A 4 14.37 -2.29 19.10
N ASN A 5 15.10 -2.82 20.08
CA ASN A 5 15.35 -4.25 20.18
C ASN A 5 14.03 -4.95 20.54
N ILE A 6 13.76 -6.08 19.90
CA ILE A 6 12.62 -6.94 20.26
C ILE A 6 12.92 -7.54 21.65
N PRO A 7 12.08 -7.29 22.67
CA PRO A 7 12.22 -7.91 23.98
C PRO A 7 12.21 -9.44 23.89
N ARG A 8 12.97 -10.12 24.75
CA ARG A 8 13.09 -11.60 24.70
C ARG A 8 11.77 -12.32 24.97
N ASP A 9 10.89 -11.68 25.73
CA ASP A 9 9.57 -12.14 26.15
C ASP A 9 8.44 -11.67 25.22
N ALA A 10 8.75 -10.95 24.14
CA ALA A 10 7.74 -10.46 23.22
C ALA A 10 7.03 -11.59 22.48
N ILE A 11 5.71 -11.49 22.37
CA ILE A 11 4.91 -12.33 21.48
C ILE A 11 5.20 -11.86 20.05
N LEU A 12 5.97 -12.65 19.29
CA LEU A 12 6.48 -12.25 17.98
C LEU A 12 5.37 -11.74 17.04
N ARG A 13 4.19 -12.39 17.04
CA ARG A 13 3.05 -11.99 16.19
C ARG A 13 2.59 -10.54 16.40
N ASP A 14 2.81 -9.99 17.58
CA ASP A 14 2.37 -8.63 17.93
C ASP A 14 3.42 -7.56 17.57
N VAL A 15 4.66 -7.97 17.30
CA VAL A 15 5.81 -7.07 17.13
C VAL A 15 6.47 -7.19 15.76
N ILE A 16 6.19 -8.24 14.99
CA ILE A 16 6.67 -8.40 13.61
C ILE A 16 5.50 -8.46 12.62
N MET A 17 5.71 -7.80 11.48
CA MET A 17 4.86 -7.95 10.31
C MET A 17 5.54 -8.93 9.35
N TYR A 18 4.85 -10.00 9.00
CA TYR A 18 5.33 -11.03 8.08
C TYR A 18 4.25 -11.35 7.06
N GLY A 19 4.65 -11.80 5.87
CA GLY A 19 3.74 -12.17 4.79
C GLY A 19 4.49 -12.49 3.51
N ASP A 20 3.77 -13.09 2.57
CA ASP A 20 4.32 -13.48 1.27
C ASP A 20 4.24 -12.31 0.27
N LEU A 21 5.23 -12.23 -0.61
CA LEU A 21 5.26 -11.31 -1.73
C LEU A 21 5.27 -12.10 -3.03
N SER A 22 4.56 -11.58 -4.02
CA SER A 22 4.53 -12.10 -5.38
C SER A 22 5.92 -12.00 -6.03
N THR A 23 6.20 -12.94 -6.93
CA THR A 23 7.38 -12.86 -7.81
C THR A 23 7.28 -11.73 -8.84
N SER A 24 6.09 -11.14 -9.02
CA SER A 24 5.87 -9.92 -9.82
C SER A 24 5.48 -8.75 -8.91
N PRO A 25 6.46 -7.95 -8.44
CA PRO A 25 6.20 -6.88 -7.47
C PRO A 25 5.34 -5.74 -8.01
N VAL A 26 5.39 -5.45 -9.33
CA VAL A 26 4.57 -4.39 -9.94
C VAL A 26 3.12 -4.85 -10.13
N ASP A 27 2.90 -6.11 -10.51
CA ASP A 27 1.54 -6.66 -10.58
C ASP A 27 0.91 -6.68 -9.18
N GLN A 28 1.65 -7.14 -8.16
CA GLN A 28 1.18 -7.13 -6.78
C GLN A 28 0.90 -5.70 -6.29
N LEU A 29 1.77 -4.74 -6.59
CA LEU A 29 1.54 -3.35 -6.22
C LEU A 29 0.29 -2.79 -6.93
N SER A 30 0.05 -3.15 -8.19
CA SER A 30 -1.14 -2.73 -8.94
C SER A 30 -2.41 -3.23 -8.25
N ALA A 31 -2.45 -4.54 -7.96
CA ALA A 31 -3.58 -5.16 -7.27
C ALA A 31 -3.77 -4.58 -5.86
N MET A 32 -2.69 -4.40 -5.09
CA MET A 32 -2.75 -3.82 -3.75
C MET A 32 -3.33 -2.40 -3.76
N VAL A 33 -3.00 -1.58 -4.77
CA VAL A 33 -3.55 -0.23 -4.86
C VAL A 33 -5.04 -0.27 -5.18
N ASP A 34 -5.47 -1.09 -6.14
CA ASP A 34 -6.86 -1.16 -6.56
C ASP A 34 -7.78 -1.83 -5.53
N GLU A 35 -7.32 -2.92 -4.93
CA GLU A 35 -8.15 -3.77 -4.08
C GLU A 35 -8.10 -3.35 -2.61
N LEU A 36 -7.01 -2.73 -2.17
CA LEU A 36 -6.82 -2.36 -0.76
C LEU A 36 -6.70 -0.86 -0.57
N LEU A 37 -5.67 -0.21 -1.13
CA LEU A 37 -5.33 1.18 -0.78
C LEU A 37 -6.45 2.16 -1.14
N ILE A 38 -6.98 2.10 -2.36
CA ILE A 38 -8.03 3.03 -2.81
C ILE A 38 -9.33 2.81 -2.02
N PRO A 39 -9.88 1.59 -1.88
CA PRO A 39 -11.07 1.36 -1.06
C PRO A 39 -10.91 1.79 0.39
N LEU A 40 -9.73 1.53 0.99
CA LEU A 40 -9.43 1.93 2.36
C LEU A 40 -9.51 3.45 2.55
N LEU A 41 -9.01 4.22 1.58
CA LEU A 41 -8.98 5.69 1.64
C LEU A 41 -10.31 6.33 1.22
N GLN A 42 -11.09 5.67 0.37
CA GLN A 42 -12.38 6.19 -0.10
C GLN A 42 -13.49 6.07 0.94
N ASN A 43 -13.40 5.08 1.84
CA ASN A 43 -14.37 4.95 2.93
C ASN A 43 -14.14 6.05 3.99
N PRO A 44 -15.09 7.00 4.17
CA PRO A 44 -14.93 8.08 5.13
C PRO A 44 -14.81 7.62 6.58
N SER A 45 -15.37 6.45 6.94
CA SER A 45 -15.25 5.92 8.31
C SER A 45 -13.81 5.57 8.68
N ASN A 46 -12.98 5.24 7.69
CA ASN A 46 -11.58 4.87 7.92
C ASN A 46 -10.68 6.09 8.17
N ASN A 47 -11.16 7.29 7.86
CA ASN A 47 -10.41 8.54 7.99
C ASN A 47 -11.18 9.62 8.78
N GLU A 48 -12.13 9.21 9.63
CA GLU A 48 -12.97 10.12 10.41
C GLU A 48 -12.16 11.09 11.29
N ALA A 49 -11.02 10.63 11.81
CA ALA A 49 -10.12 11.45 12.62
C ALA A 49 -9.28 12.46 11.78
N TRP A 50 -9.34 12.41 10.45
CA TRP A 50 -8.52 13.24 9.58
C TRP A 50 -9.28 14.52 9.18
N PRO A 51 -8.61 15.67 9.12
CA PRO A 51 -9.17 16.84 8.45
C PRO A 51 -9.53 16.51 7.00
N LYS A 52 -10.68 17.00 6.51
CA LYS A 52 -11.18 16.73 5.15
C LYS A 52 -10.15 17.03 4.05
N VAL A 53 -9.34 18.07 4.23
CA VAL A 53 -8.27 18.42 3.28
C VAL A 53 -7.19 17.34 3.19
N LEU A 54 -6.89 16.67 4.31
CA LEU A 54 -5.88 15.62 4.38
C LEU A 54 -6.38 14.33 3.72
N SER A 55 -7.61 13.91 4.01
CA SER A 55 -8.19 12.72 3.37
C SER A 55 -8.30 12.87 1.85
N GLN A 56 -8.70 14.05 1.39
CA GLN A 56 -8.71 14.38 -0.05
C GLN A 56 -7.33 14.37 -0.66
N ASP A 57 -6.33 14.96 0.00
CA ASP A 57 -4.98 15.04 -0.53
C ASP A 57 -4.31 13.66 -0.61
N ILE A 58 -4.45 12.83 0.43
CA ILE A 58 -3.94 11.45 0.44
C ILE A 58 -4.62 10.61 -0.65
N LEU A 59 -5.94 10.74 -0.81
CA LEU A 59 -6.66 10.03 -1.86
C LEU A 59 -6.18 10.43 -3.27
N ARG A 60 -5.94 11.73 -3.50
CA ARG A 60 -5.36 12.21 -4.78
C ARG A 60 -3.98 11.60 -5.04
N HIS A 61 -3.12 11.56 -4.04
CA HIS A 61 -1.79 10.95 -4.17
C HIS A 61 -1.89 9.44 -4.45
N ALA A 62 -2.80 8.73 -3.76
CA ALA A 62 -3.02 7.30 -4.00
C ALA A 62 -3.53 7.03 -5.43
N MET A 63 -4.43 7.86 -5.95
CA MET A 63 -4.86 7.81 -7.36
C MET A 63 -3.69 8.08 -8.33
N GLY A 64 -2.76 8.97 -7.95
CA GLY A 64 -1.52 9.18 -8.70
C GLY A 64 -0.63 7.94 -8.74
N ILE A 65 -0.50 7.21 -7.61
CA ILE A 65 0.23 5.93 -7.55
C ILE A 65 -0.45 4.90 -8.45
N LYS A 66 -1.78 4.77 -8.36
CA LYS A 66 -2.57 3.86 -9.22
C LYS A 66 -2.22 4.05 -10.69
N ASN A 67 -2.29 5.28 -11.20
CA ASN A 67 -2.00 5.56 -12.60
C ASN A 67 -0.56 5.18 -12.98
N LYS A 68 0.43 5.54 -12.16
CA LYS A 68 1.84 5.23 -12.41
C LYS A 68 2.10 3.72 -12.45
N VAL A 69 1.53 2.98 -11.50
CA VAL A 69 1.72 1.53 -11.42
C VAL A 69 1.07 0.81 -12.60
N HIS A 70 -0.09 1.27 -13.07
CA HIS A 70 -0.72 0.72 -14.28
C HIS A 70 0.13 0.95 -15.54
N ILE A 71 0.69 2.16 -15.70
CA ILE A 71 1.60 2.46 -16.83
C ILE A 71 2.81 1.55 -16.78
N LEU A 72 3.47 1.43 -15.62
CA LEU A 72 4.63 0.56 -15.45
C LEU A 72 4.29 -0.90 -15.73
N ASN A 73 3.14 -1.38 -15.24
CA ASN A 73 2.70 -2.74 -15.48
C ASN A 73 2.52 -3.02 -16.99
N GLY A 74 1.87 -2.09 -17.72
CA GLY A 74 1.75 -2.17 -19.17
C GLY A 74 3.10 -2.21 -19.88
N GLN A 75 4.03 -1.32 -19.51
CA GLN A 75 5.38 -1.26 -20.10
C GLN A 75 6.18 -2.54 -19.87
N MET A 76 6.10 -3.14 -18.68
CA MET A 76 6.82 -4.39 -18.40
C MET A 76 6.26 -5.58 -19.16
N LYS A 77 4.96 -5.62 -19.41
CA LYS A 77 4.34 -6.68 -20.22
C LYS A 77 4.80 -6.60 -21.67
N VAL A 78 4.92 -5.38 -22.21
CA VAL A 78 5.48 -5.14 -23.55
C VAL A 78 6.96 -5.50 -23.62
N ALA A 79 7.77 -5.14 -22.61
CA ALA A 79 9.21 -5.42 -22.60
C ALA A 79 9.58 -6.90 -22.45
N LYS A 80 8.63 -7.75 -22.04
CA LYS A 80 8.80 -9.21 -21.93
C LYS A 80 8.35 -9.98 -23.18
N GLN A 81 7.80 -9.30 -24.18
CA GLN A 81 7.46 -9.83 -25.51
C GLN A 81 8.58 -9.55 -26.50
#